data_AF-A0A0Q7W7A2-F1
#
_entry.id   AF-A0A0Q7W7A2-F1
#
_cell.length_a   1.000
_cell.length_b   1.000
_cell.length_c   1.000
_cell.angle_alpha   90.00
_cell.angle_beta   90.00
_cell.angle_gamma   90.00
#
_symmetry.space_group_name_H-M   'P 1'
#
loop_
_entity.id
_entity.type
_entity.pdbx_description
1 polymer ?
#
loop_
_entity_poly.entity_id
_entity_poly.type
_entity_poly.pdbx_seq_one_letter_code
_entity_poly.pdbx_strand_id
1 'polypeptide(L)'
;MDAADTTMPATLPQSNREIHAMITFRKSLLATAALLAAGIASAPAQASTFASAILDINNFRLLHSSGTAYSTADFTILQGTNDAHATASLNQVFANGTSSIPILIGTPNVLHQCQGAPCPGLADNDFTKFANPPPVPGTFGYADQDLTGASISINGNPAGAHARTRADASTALNAIASGNSDVGTSTTFRFTLGAADTMTVSFDAAAYTQAFVSNGSGPDANANARLSWSINIIDLTTQGTVFAFAPPQLNALSVRSRTDGMPGLLTYNFATVPGTPLSMVSPLLTAGTSYQITIQHNTLANALQQELPEPASLAVLAAGMLAMSAALRRRKS
;
A
#
# COMPACT_ATOMS: atom_id res chain seq x y z
N MET A 1 54.46 77.61 58.69
CA MET A 1 54.83 76.38 59.43
C MET A 1 53.64 76.09 60.31
N ASP A 2 52.88 75.02 60.19
CA ASP A 2 53.03 73.74 59.48
C ASP A 2 51.60 73.21 59.28
N ALA A 3 51.24 72.81 58.06
CA ALA A 3 51.29 71.44 57.54
C ALA A 3 50.02 70.64 57.85
N ALA A 4 49.28 70.40 56.77
CA ALA A 4 48.19 69.44 56.69
C ALA A 4 48.73 68.01 56.86
N ASP A 5 47.94 67.11 57.46
CA ASP A 5 47.89 65.75 56.92
C ASP A 5 46.54 65.05 57.18
N THR A 6 45.93 64.76 56.04
CA THR A 6 44.87 63.82 55.68
C THR A 6 44.97 62.46 56.37
N THR A 7 43.86 62.02 56.98
CA THR A 7 43.63 60.59 57.29
C THR A 7 42.37 60.11 56.59
N MET A 8 42.54 59.21 55.62
CA MET A 8 41.44 58.44 55.02
C MET A 8 41.21 57.13 55.79
N PRO A 9 39.94 56.71 55.98
CA PRO A 9 39.61 55.52 56.73
C PRO A 9 39.76 54.22 55.91
N ALA A 10 40.08 53.17 56.66
CA ALA A 10 40.34 51.81 56.23
C ALA A 10 39.18 51.17 55.45
N THR A 11 39.56 50.44 54.40
CA THR A 11 38.75 49.49 53.64
C THR A 11 38.29 48.33 54.52
N LEU A 12 36.96 48.14 54.62
CA LEU A 12 36.34 46.95 55.21
C LEU A 12 36.32 45.78 54.21
N PRO A 13 36.40 44.53 54.69
CA PRO A 13 36.54 43.34 53.86
C PRO A 13 35.25 43.02 53.09
N GLN A 14 35.40 42.76 51.78
CA GLN A 14 34.32 42.28 50.92
C GLN A 14 33.73 40.98 51.49
N SER A 15 32.41 41.02 51.66
CA SER A 15 31.65 40.03 52.39
C SER A 15 31.49 38.72 51.62
N ASN A 16 31.54 37.60 52.34
CA ASN A 16 31.26 36.23 51.86
C ASN A 16 29.84 36.02 51.25
N ARG A 17 29.02 37.07 51.06
CA ARG A 17 27.68 36.96 50.47
C ARG A 17 27.65 36.80 48.94
N GLU A 18 28.68 37.24 48.21
CA GLU A 18 28.67 37.12 46.73
C GLU A 18 28.95 35.69 46.25
N ILE A 19 29.68 34.89 47.01
CA ILE A 19 30.04 33.51 46.64
C ILE A 19 28.83 32.57 46.74
N HIS A 20 27.90 32.80 47.68
CA HIS A 20 26.72 31.96 47.84
C HIS A 20 25.64 32.17 46.76
N ALA A 21 25.46 33.40 46.27
CA ALA A 21 24.47 33.71 45.23
C ALA A 21 24.85 33.08 43.87
N MET A 22 26.15 33.03 43.54
CA MET A 22 26.63 32.45 42.27
C MET A 22 26.51 30.92 42.23
N ILE A 23 26.56 30.25 43.40
CA ILE A 23 26.44 28.77 43.50
C ILE A 23 24.98 28.33 43.38
N THR A 24 24.01 29.10 43.88
CA THR A 24 22.58 28.75 43.79
C THR A 24 22.03 28.96 42.38
N PHE A 25 22.43 30.03 41.68
CA PHE A 25 22.01 30.31 40.30
C PHE A 25 22.49 29.26 39.28
N ARG A 26 23.66 28.64 39.52
CA ARG A 26 24.19 27.57 38.66
C ARG A 26 23.48 26.22 38.84
N LYS A 27 22.87 25.97 40.01
CA LYS A 27 22.15 24.73 40.32
C LYS A 27 20.74 24.72 39.71
N SER A 28 20.05 25.86 39.68
CA SER A 28 18.73 25.98 39.06
C SER A 28 18.79 25.83 37.53
N LEU A 29 19.81 26.38 36.87
CA LEU A 29 19.94 26.31 35.41
C LEU A 29 20.20 24.88 34.87
N LEU A 30 20.88 24.04 35.65
CA LEU A 30 21.13 22.63 35.30
C LEU A 30 19.90 21.74 35.48
N ALA A 31 19.05 22.01 36.47
CA ALA A 31 17.80 21.27 36.68
C ALA A 31 16.79 21.52 35.55
N THR A 32 16.70 22.77 35.06
CA THR A 32 15.81 23.12 33.95
C THR A 32 16.25 22.49 32.62
N ALA A 33 17.57 22.39 32.38
CA ALA A 33 18.10 21.74 31.17
C ALA A 33 17.83 20.21 31.15
N ALA A 34 17.89 19.54 32.30
CA ALA A 34 17.56 18.12 32.42
C ALA A 34 16.06 17.84 32.20
N LEU A 35 15.18 18.73 32.67
CA LEU A 35 13.73 18.63 32.46
C LEU A 35 13.34 18.92 30.99
N LEU A 36 14.00 19.88 30.34
CA LEU A 36 13.81 20.13 28.90
C LEU A 36 14.31 18.98 28.02
N ALA A 37 15.46 18.37 28.36
CA ALA A 37 15.96 17.20 27.63
C ALA A 37 15.06 15.96 27.77
N ALA A 38 14.44 15.77 28.95
CA ALA A 38 13.47 14.71 29.17
C ALA A 38 12.14 14.94 28.42
N GLY A 39 11.72 16.20 28.25
CA GLY A 39 10.49 16.56 27.54
C GLY A 39 10.56 16.46 26.00
N ILE A 40 11.77 16.50 25.41
CA ILE A 40 11.96 16.36 23.96
C ILE A 40 12.08 14.86 23.56
N ALA A 41 12.41 13.98 24.50
CA ALA A 41 12.56 12.54 24.26
C ALA A 41 11.23 11.75 24.26
N SER A 42 10.10 12.38 24.59
CA SER A 42 8.82 11.68 24.84
C SER A 42 7.84 11.66 23.66
N ALA A 43 8.15 12.28 22.52
CA ALA A 43 7.35 12.10 21.31
C ALA A 43 7.99 10.99 20.47
N PRO A 44 7.36 9.79 20.35
CA PRO A 44 7.83 8.81 19.40
C PRO A 44 7.60 9.40 18.00
N ALA A 45 8.68 9.79 17.33
CA ALA A 45 8.65 10.00 15.89
C ALA A 45 8.47 8.61 15.24
N GLN A 46 7.26 8.07 15.28
CA GLN A 46 6.97 6.80 14.62
C GLN A 46 6.89 7.05 13.13
N ALA A 47 7.90 6.56 12.42
CA ALA A 47 7.83 6.47 10.99
C ALA A 47 6.91 5.30 10.61
N SER A 48 5.94 5.56 9.75
CA SER A 48 4.98 4.58 9.28
C SER A 48 4.80 4.70 7.78
N THR A 49 4.75 3.56 7.10
CA THR A 49 4.36 3.47 5.70
C THR A 49 3.20 2.51 5.53
N PHE A 50 2.31 2.83 4.60
CA PHE A 50 1.13 2.03 4.32
C PHE A 50 0.73 2.16 2.86
N ALA A 51 0.42 1.03 2.24
CA ALA A 51 -0.12 0.96 0.90
C ALA A 51 -1.33 0.02 0.87
N SER A 52 -2.35 0.38 0.10
CA SER A 52 -3.55 -0.43 -0.11
C SER A 52 -3.99 -0.33 -1.56
N ALA A 53 -4.36 -1.44 -2.15
CA ALA A 53 -4.88 -1.54 -3.51
C ALA A 53 -6.06 -2.50 -3.52
N ILE A 54 -7.23 -2.03 -3.95
CA ILE A 54 -8.46 -2.82 -4.07
C ILE A 54 -9.04 -2.58 -5.45
N LEU A 55 -9.34 -3.65 -6.19
CA LEU A 55 -10.07 -3.58 -7.44
C LEU A 55 -11.24 -4.56 -7.43
N ASP A 56 -12.41 -4.02 -7.70
CA ASP A 56 -13.67 -4.74 -7.83
C ASP A 56 -14.19 -4.53 -9.25
N ILE A 57 -14.30 -5.62 -10.00
CA ILE A 57 -14.90 -5.68 -11.33
C ILE A 57 -16.19 -6.47 -11.19
N ASN A 58 -17.32 -5.77 -11.30
CA ASN A 58 -18.63 -6.37 -11.14
C ASN A 58 -19.35 -6.45 -12.50
N ASN A 59 -20.27 -7.40 -12.61
CA ASN A 59 -21.17 -7.52 -13.74
C ASN A 59 -20.44 -7.62 -15.10
N PHE A 60 -19.26 -8.25 -15.09
CA PHE A 60 -18.42 -8.41 -16.27
C PHE A 60 -19.03 -9.38 -17.26
N ARG A 61 -19.24 -8.91 -18.48
CA ARG A 61 -19.97 -9.62 -19.54
C ARG A 61 -19.28 -9.44 -20.89
N LEU A 62 -19.30 -10.52 -21.67
CA LEU A 62 -18.99 -10.53 -23.10
C LEU A 62 -20.31 -10.59 -23.85
N LEU A 63 -20.59 -9.59 -24.67
CA LEU A 63 -21.87 -9.44 -25.36
C LEU A 63 -21.71 -9.48 -26.88
N HIS A 64 -22.69 -10.05 -27.56
CA HIS A 64 -22.89 -9.96 -29.00
C HIS A 64 -23.11 -8.52 -29.46
N SER A 65 -23.03 -8.28 -30.78
CA SER A 65 -23.48 -7.01 -31.38
C SER A 65 -24.94 -6.65 -31.07
N SER A 66 -25.78 -7.65 -30.79
CA SER A 66 -27.18 -7.49 -30.38
C SER A 66 -27.36 -6.99 -28.94
N GLY A 67 -26.28 -6.97 -28.14
CA GLY A 67 -26.32 -6.65 -26.71
C GLY A 67 -26.68 -7.82 -25.79
N THR A 68 -27.00 -8.98 -26.34
CA THR A 68 -27.18 -10.23 -25.56
C THR A 68 -25.83 -10.81 -25.16
N ALA A 69 -25.76 -11.49 -24.01
CA ALA A 69 -24.52 -12.13 -23.59
C ALA A 69 -24.20 -13.35 -24.46
N TYR A 70 -22.93 -13.54 -24.80
CA TYR A 70 -22.46 -14.80 -25.36
C TYR A 70 -22.80 -15.96 -24.43
N SER A 71 -22.98 -17.14 -25.00
CA SER A 71 -23.26 -18.40 -24.32
C SER A 71 -22.30 -19.49 -24.77
N THR A 72 -22.25 -20.61 -24.07
CA THR A 72 -21.45 -21.77 -24.50
C THR A 72 -21.84 -22.31 -25.88
N ALA A 73 -23.07 -22.04 -26.36
CA ALA A 73 -23.55 -22.51 -27.67
C ALA A 73 -23.01 -21.68 -28.84
N ASP A 74 -22.49 -20.47 -28.58
CA ASP A 74 -21.96 -19.57 -29.61
C ASP A 74 -20.54 -19.95 -30.05
N PHE A 75 -19.93 -20.91 -29.34
CA PHE A 75 -18.55 -21.36 -29.56
C PHE A 75 -18.51 -22.82 -30.00
N THR A 76 -17.74 -23.11 -31.05
CA THR A 76 -17.46 -24.50 -31.46
C THR A 76 -16.37 -25.13 -30.61
N ILE A 77 -15.47 -24.31 -30.07
CA ILE A 77 -14.45 -24.67 -29.09
C ILE A 77 -14.50 -23.59 -28.01
N LEU A 78 -14.54 -24.01 -26.75
CA LEU A 78 -14.38 -23.13 -25.60
C LEU A 78 -13.62 -23.87 -24.52
N GLN A 79 -12.37 -23.47 -24.31
CA GLN A 79 -11.47 -24.08 -23.33
C GLN A 79 -10.61 -23.01 -22.68
N GLY A 80 -10.33 -23.17 -21.40
CA GLY A 80 -9.51 -22.22 -20.66
C GLY A 80 -9.43 -22.55 -19.18
N THR A 81 -8.60 -21.79 -18.47
CA THR A 81 -8.44 -21.85 -17.02
C THR A 81 -8.70 -20.48 -16.42
N ASN A 82 -9.38 -20.47 -15.28
CA ASN A 82 -9.37 -19.36 -14.34
C ASN A 82 -8.27 -19.67 -13.33
N ASP A 83 -7.22 -18.89 -13.34
CA ASP A 83 -6.16 -18.95 -12.34
C ASP A 83 -6.40 -17.90 -11.26
N ALA A 84 -5.99 -18.17 -10.03
CA ALA A 84 -6.01 -17.19 -8.97
C ALA A 84 -4.81 -17.38 -8.07
N HIS A 85 -4.31 -16.26 -7.55
CA HIS A 85 -3.16 -16.22 -6.67
C HIS A 85 -3.36 -15.11 -5.63
N ALA A 86 -2.75 -15.29 -4.47
CA ALA A 86 -2.64 -14.27 -3.44
C ALA A 86 -1.28 -14.47 -2.77
N THR A 87 -0.51 -13.40 -2.58
CA THR A 87 0.77 -13.45 -1.88
C THR A 87 0.92 -12.29 -0.90
N ALA A 88 1.18 -12.62 0.35
CA ALA A 88 1.61 -11.67 1.36
C ALA A 88 3.08 -11.89 1.67
N SER A 89 3.84 -10.83 1.88
CA SER A 89 5.25 -10.94 2.25
C SER A 89 5.67 -9.91 3.31
N LEU A 90 6.54 -10.36 4.21
CA LEU A 90 7.14 -9.51 5.22
C LEU A 90 8.59 -9.96 5.45
N ASN A 91 9.56 -9.07 5.27
CA ASN A 91 10.99 -9.37 5.48
C ASN A 91 11.44 -10.67 4.78
N GLN A 92 11.03 -10.87 3.53
CA GLN A 92 11.30 -12.08 2.72
C GLN A 92 10.64 -13.38 3.20
N VAL A 93 9.71 -13.31 4.16
CA VAL A 93 8.82 -14.42 4.53
C VAL A 93 7.52 -14.27 3.77
N PHE A 94 7.04 -15.36 3.15
CA PHE A 94 5.88 -15.34 2.25
C PHE A 94 4.74 -16.22 2.78
N ALA A 95 3.50 -15.75 2.67
CA ALA A 95 2.29 -16.57 2.65
C ALA A 95 1.75 -16.51 1.23
N ASN A 96 1.45 -17.67 0.64
CA ASN A 96 0.90 -17.73 -0.70
C ASN A 96 -0.20 -18.77 -0.82
N GLY A 97 -1.15 -18.50 -1.71
CA GLY A 97 -2.19 -19.43 -2.10
C GLY A 97 -2.39 -19.36 -3.61
N THR A 98 -2.76 -20.49 -4.21
CA THR A 98 -3.10 -20.57 -5.63
C THR A 98 -4.30 -21.48 -5.84
N SER A 99 -5.07 -21.21 -6.89
CA SER A 99 -6.14 -22.10 -7.37
C SER A 99 -6.24 -21.98 -8.88
N SER A 100 -6.43 -23.11 -9.57
CA SER A 100 -6.62 -23.16 -11.03
C SER A 100 -7.80 -24.06 -11.34
N ILE A 101 -8.83 -23.51 -11.96
CA ILE A 101 -10.08 -24.21 -12.24
C ILE A 101 -10.48 -23.98 -13.71
N PRO A 102 -10.88 -25.03 -14.46
CA PRO A 102 -11.38 -24.86 -15.81
C PRO A 102 -12.61 -23.93 -15.88
N ILE A 103 -12.66 -23.09 -16.91
CA ILE A 103 -13.66 -22.01 -17.05
C ILE A 103 -15.14 -22.49 -17.08
N LEU A 104 -15.38 -23.77 -17.36
CA LEU A 104 -16.72 -24.35 -17.45
C LEU A 104 -17.18 -25.06 -16.17
N ILE A 105 -16.30 -25.20 -15.17
CA ILE A 105 -16.55 -26.06 -14.00
C ILE A 105 -16.73 -25.24 -12.72
N GLY A 106 -16.12 -24.05 -12.63
CA GLY A 106 -16.30 -23.18 -11.47
C GLY A 106 -15.36 -21.97 -11.48
N THR A 107 -15.30 -21.31 -10.33
CA THR A 107 -14.47 -20.13 -10.11
C THR A 107 -13.48 -20.35 -8.97
N PRO A 108 -12.20 -19.97 -9.14
CA PRO A 108 -11.20 -20.12 -8.10
C PRO A 108 -11.43 -19.12 -6.97
N ASN A 109 -11.46 -19.62 -5.73
CA ASN A 109 -11.34 -18.80 -4.53
C ASN A 109 -10.11 -19.27 -3.73
N VAL A 110 -9.29 -18.34 -3.26
CA VAL A 110 -8.04 -18.58 -2.55
C VAL A 110 -8.19 -17.86 -1.24
N LEU A 111 -8.09 -18.59 -0.14
CA LEU A 111 -8.13 -18.00 1.19
C LEU A 111 -7.13 -16.86 1.29
N HIS A 112 -7.48 -15.81 2.03
CA HIS A 112 -6.58 -14.68 2.23
C HIS A 112 -5.20 -15.13 2.71
N GLN A 113 -4.18 -14.37 2.35
CA GLN A 113 -2.81 -14.59 2.75
C GLN A 113 -2.40 -13.42 3.61
N CYS A 114 -1.82 -13.71 4.77
CA CYS A 114 -1.28 -12.69 5.65
C CYS A 114 0.07 -13.11 6.20
N GLN A 115 0.98 -12.15 6.28
CA GLN A 115 2.27 -12.29 6.96
C GLN A 115 2.48 -11.12 7.88
N GLY A 116 2.94 -11.38 9.11
CA GLY A 116 3.17 -10.34 10.12
C GLY A 116 2.18 -10.38 11.28
N ALA A 117 2.37 -9.48 12.24
CA ALA A 117 1.53 -9.42 13.44
C ALA A 117 1.28 -7.98 13.93
N PRO A 118 0.05 -7.69 14.40
CA PRO A 118 -1.15 -8.48 14.12
C PRO A 118 -1.51 -8.42 12.63
N CYS A 119 -1.99 -9.53 12.08
CA CYS A 119 -2.72 -9.50 10.82
C CYS A 119 -3.99 -8.66 10.99
N PRO A 120 -4.41 -7.90 9.97
CA PRO A 120 -5.67 -7.18 10.05
C PRO A 120 -6.80 -8.18 10.29
N GLY A 121 -7.71 -7.87 11.22
CA GLY A 121 -8.86 -8.72 11.57
C GLY A 121 -9.96 -8.73 10.52
N LEU A 122 -9.59 -8.75 9.24
CA LEU A 122 -10.49 -8.82 8.10
C LEU A 122 -10.89 -10.27 7.88
N ALA A 123 -12.16 -10.49 7.58
CA ALA A 123 -12.63 -11.80 7.16
C ALA A 123 -12.10 -12.13 5.75
N ASP A 124 -12.11 -13.41 5.39
CA ASP A 124 -11.89 -13.85 4.03
C ASP A 124 -12.93 -13.24 3.07
N ASN A 125 -12.49 -12.77 1.89
CA ASN A 125 -13.31 -12.04 0.92
C ASN A 125 -13.85 -10.68 1.43
N ASP A 126 -13.13 -10.03 2.33
CA ASP A 126 -13.44 -8.68 2.83
C ASP A 126 -12.64 -7.60 2.09
N PHE A 127 -13.32 -6.94 1.16
CA PHE A 127 -12.78 -5.87 0.33
C PHE A 127 -13.14 -4.46 0.85
N THR A 128 -13.52 -4.33 2.12
CA THR A 128 -13.80 -3.03 2.72
C THR A 128 -12.52 -2.23 2.94
N LYS A 129 -12.53 -0.97 2.50
CA LYS A 129 -11.39 -0.06 2.64
C LYS A 129 -11.13 0.21 4.11
N PHE A 130 -9.85 0.38 4.49
CA PHE A 130 -9.54 0.90 5.81
C PHE A 130 -10.08 2.34 5.95
N ALA A 131 -10.83 2.60 7.03
CA ALA A 131 -11.56 3.86 7.22
C ALA A 131 -10.65 5.08 7.35
N ASN A 132 -9.47 4.91 7.97
CA ASN A 132 -8.43 5.93 8.01
C ASN A 132 -7.07 5.22 7.89
N PRO A 133 -6.13 5.73 7.10
CA PRO A 133 -4.71 5.40 7.24
C PRO A 133 -4.06 6.23 8.37
N PRO A 134 -3.97 5.66 9.58
CA PRO A 134 -2.83 5.89 10.49
C PRO A 134 -2.54 4.61 11.31
N PRO A 135 -1.49 4.56 12.16
CA PRO A 135 -0.64 3.37 12.30
C PRO A 135 -1.50 2.11 12.41
N VAL A 136 -1.61 1.39 11.29
CA VAL A 136 -2.32 0.12 11.29
C VAL A 136 -1.54 -0.72 12.30
N PRO A 137 -2.21 -1.31 13.31
CA PRO A 137 -1.49 -2.00 14.36
C PRO A 137 -0.68 -3.11 13.71
N GLY A 138 0.65 -2.97 13.73
CA GLY A 138 1.57 -3.99 13.26
C GLY A 138 2.32 -3.68 11.97
N THR A 139 3.07 -4.69 11.58
CA THR A 139 3.84 -4.72 10.34
C THR A 139 3.38 -5.98 9.63
N PHE A 140 2.72 -5.83 8.49
CA PHE A 140 2.11 -6.95 7.78
C PHE A 140 2.06 -6.75 6.26
N GLY A 141 2.02 -7.88 5.54
CA GLY A 141 1.48 -7.97 4.18
C GLY A 141 0.16 -8.72 4.21
N TYR A 142 -0.81 -8.28 3.42
CA TYR A 142 -2.12 -8.92 3.29
C TYR A 142 -2.53 -8.99 1.82
N ALA A 143 -3.13 -10.10 1.43
CA ALA A 143 -3.57 -10.37 0.07
C ALA A 143 -4.85 -11.20 0.09
N ASP A 144 -5.86 -10.78 -0.65
CA ASP A 144 -7.17 -11.45 -0.73
C ASP A 144 -7.73 -11.34 -2.15
N GLN A 145 -8.57 -12.31 -2.52
CA GLN A 145 -9.08 -12.48 -3.86
C GLN A 145 -10.39 -13.26 -3.89
N ASP A 146 -11.31 -12.86 -4.76
CA ASP A 146 -12.55 -13.61 -4.99
C ASP A 146 -12.97 -13.53 -6.46
N LEU A 147 -13.40 -14.65 -7.02
CA LEU A 147 -14.04 -14.72 -8.32
C LEU A 147 -15.35 -15.51 -8.21
N THR A 148 -16.44 -14.93 -8.69
CA THR A 148 -17.75 -15.59 -8.80
C THR A 148 -18.40 -15.29 -10.15
N GLY A 149 -19.33 -16.15 -10.56
CA GLY A 149 -20.06 -16.02 -11.83
C GLY A 149 -19.21 -16.34 -13.07
N ALA A 150 -19.71 -15.95 -14.25
CA ALA A 150 -19.05 -16.16 -15.53
C ALA A 150 -19.31 -14.98 -16.47
N SER A 151 -18.35 -14.69 -17.36
CA SER A 151 -18.44 -13.57 -18.32
C SER A 151 -19.38 -13.85 -19.50
N ILE A 152 -19.77 -15.11 -19.66
CA ILE A 152 -20.73 -15.63 -20.64
C ILE A 152 -21.81 -16.42 -19.90
N SER A 153 -22.90 -16.73 -20.59
CA SER A 153 -23.95 -17.59 -20.06
C SER A 153 -23.54 -19.06 -20.16
N ILE A 154 -23.61 -19.80 -19.05
CA ILE A 154 -23.21 -21.22 -18.96
C ILE A 154 -24.40 -22.02 -18.43
N ASN A 155 -24.86 -23.02 -19.19
CA ASN A 155 -25.97 -23.90 -18.80
C ASN A 155 -27.26 -23.15 -18.39
N GLY A 156 -27.54 -22.03 -19.07
CA GLY A 156 -28.70 -21.18 -18.78
C GLY A 156 -28.53 -20.22 -17.60
N ASN A 157 -27.41 -20.28 -16.85
CA ASN A 157 -27.08 -19.26 -15.87
C ASN A 157 -26.67 -17.97 -16.60
N PRO A 158 -27.19 -16.81 -16.17
CA PRO A 158 -26.90 -15.53 -16.82
C PRO A 158 -25.42 -15.14 -16.67
N ALA A 159 -24.89 -14.46 -17.69
CA ALA A 159 -23.58 -13.83 -17.62
C ALA A 159 -23.54 -12.67 -16.60
N GLY A 160 -22.39 -12.46 -15.99
CA GLY A 160 -22.13 -11.43 -14.99
C GLY A 160 -21.10 -11.91 -13.98
N ALA A 161 -19.83 -11.96 -14.38
CA ALA A 161 -18.76 -12.30 -13.46
C ALA A 161 -18.50 -11.14 -12.47
N HIS A 162 -18.13 -11.50 -11.24
CA HIS A 162 -17.69 -10.57 -10.21
C HIS A 162 -16.30 -11.01 -9.73
N ALA A 163 -15.30 -10.17 -9.96
CA ALA A 163 -13.92 -10.41 -9.58
C ALA A 163 -13.47 -9.32 -8.62
N ARG A 164 -12.85 -9.69 -7.50
CA ARG A 164 -12.39 -8.76 -6.47
C ARG A 164 -11.01 -9.12 -6.00
N THR A 165 -10.20 -8.10 -5.77
CA THR A 165 -8.77 -8.23 -5.50
C THR A 165 -8.36 -7.19 -4.49
N ARG A 166 -7.48 -7.57 -3.57
CA ARG A 166 -7.00 -6.70 -2.51
C ARG A 166 -5.58 -7.02 -2.13
N ALA A 167 -4.74 -6.00 -2.08
CA ALA A 167 -3.37 -6.05 -1.57
C ALA A 167 -3.16 -4.91 -0.56
N ASP A 168 -2.63 -5.24 0.63
CA ASP A 168 -2.23 -4.24 1.62
C ASP A 168 -0.83 -4.52 2.15
N ALA A 169 -0.09 -3.46 2.39
CA ALA A 169 1.23 -3.50 3.00
C ALA A 169 1.33 -2.44 4.09
N SER A 170 1.80 -2.80 5.27
CA SER A 170 1.96 -1.87 6.38
C SER A 170 3.27 -2.10 7.12
N THR A 171 3.94 -1.00 7.46
CA THR A 171 5.13 -1.00 8.32
C THR A 171 4.97 0.07 9.40
N ALA A 172 5.04 -0.33 10.67
CA ALA A 172 5.12 0.58 11.81
C ALA A 172 6.49 0.57 12.50
N LEU A 173 7.29 -0.48 12.25
CA LEU A 173 8.63 -0.71 12.79
C LEU A 173 9.56 -1.13 11.66
N ASN A 174 10.87 -1.10 11.90
CA ASN A 174 11.94 -1.45 10.95
C ASN A 174 11.62 -2.73 10.17
N ALA A 175 11.12 -2.57 8.94
CA ALA A 175 10.65 -3.67 8.15
C ALA A 175 10.45 -3.28 6.69
N ILE A 176 10.57 -4.30 5.85
CA ILE A 176 10.15 -4.26 4.47
C ILE A 176 8.89 -5.13 4.39
N ALA A 177 7.73 -4.49 4.28
CA ALA A 177 6.47 -5.20 4.10
C ALA A 177 5.98 -5.03 2.67
N SER A 178 5.68 -6.13 2.00
CA SER A 178 5.10 -6.10 0.66
C SER A 178 3.85 -6.96 0.66
N GLY A 179 2.71 -6.34 0.37
CA GLY A 179 1.46 -7.03 0.07
C GLY A 179 1.37 -7.18 -1.44
N ASN A 180 1.77 -8.33 -1.97
CA ASN A 180 1.63 -8.58 -3.40
C ASN A 180 0.43 -9.49 -3.67
N SER A 181 -0.77 -8.94 -3.63
CA SER A 181 -1.95 -9.70 -4.05
C SER A 181 -2.14 -9.62 -5.56
N ASP A 182 -1.32 -10.38 -6.27
CA ASP A 182 -1.62 -10.67 -7.66
C ASP A 182 -2.78 -11.65 -7.73
N VAL A 183 -4.00 -11.13 -7.83
CA VAL A 183 -5.14 -11.94 -8.26
C VAL A 183 -5.03 -12.10 -9.76
N GLY A 184 -4.05 -12.87 -10.19
CA GLY A 184 -3.92 -13.23 -11.59
C GLY A 184 -5.05 -14.18 -11.98
N THR A 185 -6.30 -13.69 -12.09
CA THR A 185 -7.29 -14.21 -13.04
C THR A 185 -6.78 -13.93 -14.44
N SER A 186 -5.65 -14.56 -14.76
CA SER A 186 -5.16 -14.79 -16.11
C SER A 186 -6.11 -15.77 -16.76
N THR A 187 -7.34 -15.31 -16.98
CA THR A 187 -8.37 -16.11 -17.62
C THR A 187 -8.01 -16.17 -19.08
N THR A 188 -7.36 -17.25 -19.47
CA THR A 188 -6.98 -17.48 -20.86
C THR A 188 -7.92 -18.50 -21.44
N PHE A 189 -8.71 -18.08 -22.43
CA PHE A 189 -9.62 -18.97 -23.14
C PHE A 189 -9.38 -18.93 -24.63
N ARG A 190 -9.36 -20.12 -25.22
CA ARG A 190 -9.32 -20.32 -26.65
C ARG A 190 -10.74 -20.58 -27.12
N PHE A 191 -11.14 -19.84 -28.16
CA PHE A 191 -12.47 -19.97 -28.70
C PHE A 191 -12.49 -19.87 -30.22
N THR A 192 -13.52 -20.46 -30.81
CA THR A 192 -13.85 -20.30 -32.23
C THR A 192 -15.35 -19.99 -32.31
N LEU A 193 -15.72 -18.88 -32.93
CA LEU A 193 -17.13 -18.49 -33.06
C LEU A 193 -17.85 -19.36 -34.10
N GLY A 194 -19.11 -19.70 -33.81
CA GLY A 194 -20.00 -20.39 -34.75
C GLY A 194 -20.50 -19.48 -35.89
N ALA A 195 -20.57 -18.18 -35.66
CA ALA A 195 -20.92 -17.15 -36.64
C ALA A 195 -20.04 -15.90 -36.44
N ALA A 196 -19.84 -15.12 -37.51
CA ALA A 196 -19.03 -13.90 -37.40
C ALA A 196 -19.81 -12.83 -36.63
N ASP A 197 -19.16 -12.19 -35.67
CA ASP A 197 -19.78 -11.16 -34.82
C ASP A 197 -18.71 -10.25 -34.18
N THR A 198 -19.13 -9.14 -33.59
CA THR A 198 -18.30 -8.34 -32.69
C THR A 198 -18.46 -8.81 -31.25
N MET A 199 -17.45 -8.59 -30.42
CA MET A 199 -17.51 -8.84 -28.98
C MET A 199 -17.46 -7.51 -28.23
N THR A 200 -18.51 -7.20 -27.48
CA THR A 200 -18.53 -6.07 -26.56
C THR A 200 -18.12 -6.54 -25.18
N VAL A 201 -17.02 -5.98 -24.66
CA VAL A 201 -16.62 -6.13 -23.26
C VAL A 201 -17.33 -5.06 -22.46
N SER A 202 -18.06 -5.43 -21.41
CA SER A 202 -18.79 -4.48 -20.55
C SER A 202 -18.74 -4.87 -19.08
N PHE A 203 -18.45 -3.92 -18.19
CA PHE A 203 -18.41 -4.15 -16.74
C PHE A 203 -18.51 -2.87 -15.93
N ASP A 204 -18.94 -3.03 -14.68
CA ASP A 204 -18.87 -2.01 -13.65
C ASP A 204 -17.55 -2.18 -12.89
N ALA A 205 -16.93 -1.08 -12.47
CA ALA A 205 -15.64 -1.14 -11.79
C ALA A 205 -15.60 -0.18 -10.60
N ALA A 206 -15.03 -0.64 -9.48
CA ALA A 206 -14.64 0.18 -8.36
C ALA A 206 -13.15 -0.06 -8.07
N ALA A 207 -12.36 1.00 -8.18
CA ALA A 207 -10.92 1.01 -8.00
C ALA A 207 -10.54 1.90 -6.83
N TYR A 208 -9.66 1.40 -5.98
CA TYR A 208 -9.12 2.13 -4.85
C TYR A 208 -7.64 1.85 -4.70
N THR A 209 -6.84 2.90 -4.61
CA THR A 209 -5.44 2.79 -4.20
C THR A 209 -5.10 3.88 -3.22
N GLN A 210 -4.23 3.56 -2.29
CA GLN A 210 -3.81 4.48 -1.26
C GLN A 210 -2.34 4.23 -0.93
N ALA A 211 -1.58 5.32 -0.80
CA ALA A 211 -0.20 5.28 -0.36
C ALA A 211 0.00 6.36 0.72
N PHE A 212 0.69 6.00 1.79
CA PHE A 212 0.96 6.86 2.93
C PHE A 212 2.39 6.66 3.42
N VAL A 213 3.09 7.77 3.64
CA VAL A 213 4.36 7.82 4.36
C VAL A 213 4.24 8.90 5.41
N SER A 214 4.54 8.59 6.67
CA SER A 214 4.46 9.58 7.75
C SER A 214 5.52 10.67 7.62
N ASN A 215 5.27 11.84 8.22
CA ASN A 215 6.28 12.90 8.25
C ASN A 215 7.44 12.52 9.18
N GLY A 216 8.68 12.79 8.76
CA GLY A 216 9.88 12.40 9.51
C GLY A 216 10.30 10.93 9.33
N SER A 217 9.74 10.23 8.33
CA SER A 217 10.23 8.91 7.93
C SER A 217 11.66 9.00 7.39
N GLY A 218 12.46 7.94 7.56
CA GLY A 218 13.85 7.89 7.10
C GLY A 218 13.98 7.96 5.57
N PRO A 219 15.20 8.22 5.04
CA PRO A 219 15.45 8.57 3.64
C PRO A 219 15.09 7.49 2.60
N ASP A 220 14.77 6.26 3.02
CA ASP A 220 14.35 5.17 2.14
C ASP A 220 12.86 4.78 2.35
N ALA A 221 12.10 5.56 3.11
CA ALA A 221 10.69 5.26 3.34
C ALA A 221 9.86 5.45 2.05
N ASN A 222 9.07 4.44 1.68
CA ASN A 222 8.28 4.44 0.46
C ASN A 222 7.00 3.63 0.64
N ALA A 223 5.88 4.13 0.13
CA ALA A 223 4.66 3.36 -0.07
C ALA A 223 4.19 3.47 -1.52
N ASN A 224 3.83 2.35 -2.14
CA ASN A 224 3.33 2.29 -3.51
C ASN A 224 2.12 1.36 -3.61
N ALA A 225 1.04 1.83 -4.22
CA ALA A 225 -0.14 1.05 -4.56
C ALA A 225 -0.50 1.23 -6.04
N ARG A 226 -0.80 0.13 -6.74
CA ARG A 226 -1.18 0.15 -8.15
C ARG A 226 -2.17 -0.95 -8.50
N LEU A 227 -2.98 -0.69 -9.52
CA LEU A 227 -3.89 -1.66 -10.13
C LEU A 227 -3.43 -1.93 -11.57
N SER A 228 -3.77 -3.10 -12.08
CA SER A 228 -3.68 -3.39 -13.50
C SER A 228 -4.87 -4.24 -13.93
N TRP A 229 -5.56 -3.78 -14.97
CA TRP A 229 -6.62 -4.55 -15.61
C TRP A 229 -6.49 -4.44 -17.12
N SER A 230 -6.55 -5.57 -17.81
CA SER A 230 -6.60 -5.56 -19.27
C SER A 230 -7.33 -6.78 -19.81
N ILE A 231 -7.80 -6.66 -21.04
CA ILE A 231 -8.27 -7.77 -21.85
C ILE A 231 -7.70 -7.64 -23.26
N ASN A 232 -7.23 -8.73 -23.82
CA ASN A 232 -6.72 -8.79 -25.18
C ASN A 232 -7.25 -10.03 -25.91
N ILE A 233 -7.54 -9.89 -27.19
CA ILE A 233 -7.87 -10.99 -28.09
C ILE A 233 -6.78 -11.07 -29.15
N ILE A 234 -6.19 -12.25 -29.31
CA ILE A 234 -5.23 -12.58 -30.36
C ILE A 234 -5.85 -13.60 -31.32
N ASP A 235 -5.54 -13.48 -32.60
CA ASP A 235 -5.81 -14.51 -33.59
C ASP A 235 -4.66 -15.53 -33.56
N LEU A 236 -4.99 -16.79 -33.29
CA LEU A 236 -3.97 -17.84 -33.15
C LEU A 236 -3.36 -18.26 -34.50
N THR A 237 -4.00 -17.93 -35.62
CA THR A 237 -3.48 -18.20 -36.97
C THR A 237 -2.42 -17.18 -37.35
N THR A 238 -2.74 -15.89 -37.19
CA THR A 238 -1.84 -14.79 -37.58
C THR A 238 -0.90 -14.34 -36.46
N GLN A 239 -1.17 -14.75 -35.21
CA GLN A 239 -0.49 -14.29 -33.99
C GLN A 239 -0.62 -12.77 -33.75
N GLY A 240 -1.56 -12.11 -34.43
CA GLY A 240 -1.81 -10.68 -34.30
C GLY A 240 -2.82 -10.38 -33.18
N THR A 241 -2.61 -9.26 -32.47
CA THR A 241 -3.62 -8.70 -31.56
C THR A 241 -4.77 -8.12 -32.37
N VAL A 242 -5.97 -8.64 -32.17
CA VAL A 242 -7.21 -8.21 -32.84
C VAL A 242 -7.94 -7.17 -31.99
N PHE A 243 -7.86 -7.30 -30.68
CA PHE A 243 -8.52 -6.41 -29.73
C PHE A 243 -7.67 -6.23 -28.48
N ALA A 244 -7.65 -5.03 -27.94
CA ALA A 244 -7.03 -4.72 -26.66
C ALA A 244 -7.85 -3.63 -25.96
N PHE A 245 -8.17 -3.85 -24.70
CA PHE A 245 -8.87 -2.88 -23.87
C PHE A 245 -8.23 -2.83 -22.48
N ALA A 246 -7.73 -1.65 -22.12
CA ALA A 246 -7.11 -1.38 -20.82
C ALA A 246 -7.47 0.05 -20.39
N PRO A 247 -8.60 0.25 -19.68
CA PRO A 247 -9.03 1.57 -19.23
C PRO A 247 -7.95 2.25 -18.39
N PRO A 248 -7.56 3.51 -18.69
CA PRO A 248 -6.55 4.23 -17.90
C PRO A 248 -6.90 4.34 -16.41
N GLN A 249 -8.20 4.41 -16.08
CA GLN A 249 -8.74 4.48 -14.73
C GLN A 249 -8.35 3.28 -13.87
N LEU A 250 -8.21 2.09 -14.48
CA LEU A 250 -7.86 0.86 -13.80
C LEU A 250 -6.36 0.50 -13.94
N ASN A 251 -5.58 1.41 -14.52
CA ASN A 251 -4.17 1.20 -14.82
C ASN A 251 -3.37 2.45 -14.42
N ALA A 252 -2.87 3.22 -15.39
CA ALA A 252 -1.96 4.35 -15.18
C ALA A 252 -2.47 5.39 -14.17
N LEU A 253 -3.78 5.68 -14.15
CA LEU A 253 -4.35 6.67 -13.23
C LEU A 253 -4.48 6.18 -11.79
N SER A 254 -4.43 4.86 -11.58
CA SER A 254 -4.54 4.22 -10.27
C SER A 254 -3.22 4.18 -9.49
N VAL A 255 -2.08 4.48 -10.12
CA VAL A 255 -0.78 4.39 -9.46
C VAL A 255 -0.65 5.49 -8.40
N ARG A 256 -0.35 5.10 -7.16
CA ARG A 256 -0.19 6.01 -6.02
C ARG A 256 1.11 5.69 -5.29
N SER A 257 1.92 6.72 -5.09
CA SER A 257 3.22 6.57 -4.44
C SER A 257 3.50 7.74 -3.51
N ARG A 258 4.14 7.45 -2.38
CA ARG A 258 4.63 8.41 -1.40
C ARG A 258 6.02 7.98 -0.95
N THR A 259 6.87 8.95 -0.67
CA THR A 259 8.24 8.72 -0.17
C THR A 259 8.54 9.67 0.99
N ASP A 260 9.69 9.49 1.63
CA ASP A 260 10.27 10.41 2.61
C ASP A 260 10.35 11.86 2.11
N GLY A 261 10.71 12.07 0.84
CA GLY A 261 10.80 13.40 0.21
C GLY A 261 9.44 14.04 -0.10
N MET A 262 8.35 13.27 -0.07
CA MET A 262 6.98 13.76 -0.27
C MET A 262 6.02 12.97 0.63
N PRO A 263 6.08 13.18 1.96
CA PRO A 263 5.27 12.42 2.90
C PRO A 263 3.80 12.87 2.84
N GLY A 264 2.96 12.16 3.58
CA GLY A 264 1.53 12.36 3.69
C GLY A 264 0.74 11.28 2.96
N LEU A 265 -0.55 11.53 2.82
CA LEU A 265 -1.50 10.62 2.22
C LEU A 265 -1.72 10.95 0.73
N LEU A 266 -1.82 9.93 -0.10
CA LEU A 266 -2.38 10.05 -1.45
C LEU A 266 -3.37 8.92 -1.67
N THR A 267 -4.56 9.26 -2.17
CA THR A 267 -5.62 8.29 -2.45
C THR A 267 -6.10 8.46 -3.89
N TYR A 268 -6.41 7.34 -4.53
CA TYR A 268 -7.22 7.25 -5.73
C TYR A 268 -8.52 6.54 -5.38
N ASN A 269 -9.63 7.07 -5.87
CA ASN A 269 -10.91 6.40 -5.77
C ASN A 269 -11.64 6.62 -7.09
N PHE A 270 -12.03 5.53 -7.72
CA PHE A 270 -12.82 5.55 -8.95
C PHE A 270 -13.93 4.52 -8.81
N ALA A 271 -15.11 4.88 -9.30
CA ALA A 271 -16.21 3.97 -9.47
C ALA A 271 -16.93 4.34 -10.77
N THR A 272 -17.39 3.35 -11.53
CA THR A 272 -18.34 3.59 -12.61
C THR A 272 -19.63 4.15 -12.01
N VAL A 273 -20.24 5.10 -12.71
CA VAL A 273 -21.59 5.56 -12.34
C VAL A 273 -22.55 4.43 -12.70
N PRO A 274 -23.51 4.08 -11.81
CA PRO A 274 -24.51 3.05 -12.12
C PRO A 274 -25.19 3.32 -13.46
N GLY A 275 -25.18 2.33 -14.35
CA GLY A 275 -25.72 2.44 -15.71
C GLY A 275 -24.75 2.97 -16.77
N THR A 276 -23.53 3.35 -16.39
CA THR A 276 -22.46 3.72 -17.34
C THR A 276 -21.24 2.81 -17.13
N PRO A 277 -21.32 1.54 -17.57
CA PRO A 277 -20.21 0.61 -17.44
C PRO A 277 -19.02 1.06 -18.31
N LEU A 278 -17.83 0.59 -17.96
CA LEU A 278 -16.72 0.62 -18.89
C LEU A 278 -17.01 -0.37 -20.00
N SER A 279 -16.95 0.08 -21.25
CA SER A 279 -17.30 -0.75 -22.41
C SER A 279 -16.43 -0.47 -23.61
N MET A 280 -16.11 -1.52 -24.37
CA MET A 280 -15.42 -1.42 -25.65
C MET A 280 -15.81 -2.59 -26.56
N VAL A 281 -15.98 -2.29 -27.85
CA VAL A 281 -16.39 -3.26 -28.87
C VAL A 281 -15.17 -3.66 -29.70
N SER A 282 -15.00 -4.97 -29.93
CA SER A 282 -13.95 -5.48 -30.81
C SER A 282 -14.26 -5.20 -32.29
N PRO A 283 -13.25 -5.26 -33.17
CA PRO A 283 -13.49 -5.50 -34.59
C PRO A 283 -14.29 -6.79 -34.82
N LEU A 284 -14.81 -6.95 -36.05
CA LEU A 284 -15.51 -8.18 -36.44
C LEU A 284 -14.58 -9.39 -36.29
N LEU A 285 -15.00 -10.35 -35.47
CA LEU A 285 -14.35 -11.64 -35.30
C LEU A 285 -14.98 -12.61 -36.30
N THR A 286 -14.16 -13.28 -37.11
CA THR A 286 -14.62 -14.16 -38.18
C THR A 286 -14.98 -15.54 -37.63
N ALA A 287 -16.08 -16.12 -38.12
CA ALA A 287 -16.45 -17.51 -37.81
C ALA A 287 -15.34 -18.48 -38.22
N GLY A 288 -15.17 -19.57 -37.47
CA GLY A 288 -14.20 -20.62 -37.80
C GLY A 288 -12.72 -20.28 -37.49
N THR A 289 -12.40 -19.03 -37.18
CA THR A 289 -11.04 -18.62 -36.75
C THR A 289 -10.86 -18.86 -35.26
N SER A 290 -9.73 -19.46 -34.89
CA SER A 290 -9.37 -19.68 -33.48
C SER A 290 -8.73 -18.44 -32.88
N TYR A 291 -9.38 -17.89 -31.87
CA TYR A 291 -8.89 -16.77 -31.08
C TYR A 291 -8.48 -17.25 -29.70
N GLN A 292 -7.58 -16.49 -29.07
CA GLN A 292 -7.33 -16.57 -27.64
C GLN A 292 -7.57 -15.22 -27.02
N ILE A 293 -8.19 -15.23 -25.87
CA ILE A 293 -8.46 -14.04 -25.08
C ILE A 293 -7.89 -14.23 -23.70
N THR A 294 -7.19 -13.21 -23.24
CA THR A 294 -6.54 -13.18 -21.95
C THR A 294 -7.07 -11.95 -21.21
N ILE A 295 -7.50 -12.18 -19.97
CA ILE A 295 -7.90 -11.13 -19.04
C ILE A 295 -6.83 -11.08 -17.96
N GLN A 296 -6.44 -9.88 -17.51
CA GLN A 296 -5.53 -9.67 -16.39
C GLN A 296 -6.19 -8.77 -15.37
N HIS A 297 -6.03 -9.07 -14.08
CA HIS A 297 -6.71 -8.35 -12.99
C HIS A 297 -5.87 -8.31 -11.71
N ASN A 298 -4.87 -7.42 -11.61
CA ASN A 298 -3.91 -7.46 -10.52
C ASN A 298 -4.00 -6.23 -9.60
N THR A 299 -3.71 -6.44 -8.31
CA THR A 299 -3.50 -5.40 -7.29
C THR A 299 -2.11 -5.54 -6.69
N LEU A 300 -1.41 -4.44 -6.46
CA LEU A 300 -0.10 -4.51 -5.80
C LEU A 300 0.04 -3.37 -4.81
N ALA A 301 0.50 -3.70 -3.61
CA ALA A 301 0.81 -2.76 -2.54
C ALA A 301 2.19 -3.06 -1.93
N ASN A 302 3.05 -2.06 -1.80
CA ASN A 302 4.36 -2.20 -1.19
C ASN A 302 4.61 -1.06 -0.20
N ALA A 303 5.25 -1.38 0.93
CA ALA A 303 5.53 -0.49 2.03
C ALA A 303 6.95 -0.77 2.57
N LEU A 304 7.85 0.19 2.41
CA LEU A 304 9.24 0.10 2.84
C LEU A 304 9.48 1.15 3.92
N GLN A 305 10.05 0.74 5.06
CA GLN A 305 10.46 1.63 6.13
C GLN A 305 11.87 1.27 6.61
N GLN A 306 12.80 2.21 6.45
CA GLN A 306 14.16 2.08 7.00
C GLN A 306 14.22 2.56 8.45
N GLU A 307 15.20 2.01 9.16
CA GLU A 307 15.63 2.43 10.50
C GLU A 307 15.84 3.95 10.59
N LEU A 308 15.06 4.57 11.47
CA LEU A 308 15.53 5.77 12.15
C LEU A 308 16.30 5.35 13.40
N PRO A 309 17.43 6.00 13.74
CA PRO A 309 18.10 5.78 15.01
C PRO A 309 17.09 5.92 16.14
N GLU A 310 16.92 4.86 16.93
CA GLU A 310 15.90 4.87 17.97
C GLU A 310 16.12 6.06 18.92
N PRO A 311 15.06 6.73 19.39
CA PRO A 311 15.17 7.82 20.36
C PRO A 311 16.00 7.44 21.59
N ALA A 312 16.00 6.15 21.96
CA ALA A 312 16.81 5.61 23.04
C ALA A 312 18.33 5.70 22.77
N SER A 313 18.78 5.46 21.53
CA SER A 313 20.19 5.59 21.15
C SER A 313 20.67 7.06 21.24
N LEU A 314 19.81 8.00 20.81
CA LEU A 314 20.05 9.43 20.96
C LEU A 314 20.01 9.86 22.43
N ALA A 315 19.10 9.30 23.23
CA ALA A 315 19.02 9.57 24.66
C ALA A 315 20.25 9.03 25.41
N VAL A 316 20.74 7.84 25.06
CA VAL A 316 21.97 7.25 25.62
C VAL A 316 23.19 8.06 25.23
N LEU A 317 23.28 8.50 23.97
CA LEU A 317 24.35 9.39 23.52
C LEU A 317 24.32 10.72 24.29
N ALA A 318 23.13 11.34 24.41
CA ALA A 318 22.95 12.58 25.16
C ALA A 318 23.30 12.41 26.65
N ALA A 319 22.86 11.31 27.28
CA ALA A 319 23.21 10.97 28.65
C ALA A 319 24.71 10.74 28.82
N GLY A 320 25.36 10.05 27.86
CA GLY A 320 26.80 9.86 27.83
C GLY A 320 27.57 11.18 27.72
N MET A 321 27.13 12.09 26.86
CA MET A 321 27.73 13.43 26.73
C MET A 321 27.53 14.28 28.01
N LEU A 322 26.37 14.19 28.66
CA LEU A 322 26.12 14.83 29.94
C LEU A 322 27.02 14.28 31.05
N ALA A 323 27.18 12.95 31.12
CA ALA A 323 28.05 12.30 32.09
C ALA A 323 29.52 12.68 31.89
N MET A 324 30.02 12.70 30.65
CA MET A 324 31.37 13.15 30.32
C MET A 324 31.59 14.62 30.69
N SER A 325 30.61 15.48 30.41
CA SER A 325 30.66 16.91 30.77
C SER A 325 30.72 17.13 32.29
N ALA A 326 29.99 16.33 33.07
CA ALA A 326 30.02 16.37 34.52
C ALA A 326 31.37 15.87 35.08
N ALA A 327 31.92 14.79 34.51
CA ALA A 327 33.21 14.23 34.92
C ALA A 327 34.39 15.18 34.63
N LEU A 328 34.39 15.84 33.47
CA LEU A 328 35.44 16.81 33.10
C LEU A 328 35.45 18.04 34.03
N ARG A 329 34.29 18.48 34.54
CA ARG A 329 34.22 19.58 35.52
C ARG A 329 34.81 19.20 36.87
N ARG A 330 34.68 17.94 37.30
CA ARG A 330 35.26 17.47 38.57
C ARG A 330 36.78 17.41 38.58
N ARG A 331 37.44 17.34 37.41
CA ARG A 331 38.90 17.30 37.31
C ARG A 331 39.59 18.67 37.37
N LYS A 332 38.83 19.77 37.25
CA LYS A 332 39.36 21.15 37.28
C LYS A 332 39.13 21.87 38.62
N SER A 333 38.51 21.21 39.58
CA SER A 333 38.35 21.70 40.97
C SER A 333 39.14 20.81 41.91
#